data_AF-A0A961XQ21-F1
#
_entry.id   AF-A0A961XQ21-F1
#
_cell.length_a   1.000
_cell.length_b   1.000
_cell.length_c   1.000
_cell.angle_alpha   90.00
_cell.angle_beta   90.00
_cell.angle_gamma   90.00
#
_symmetry.space_group_name_H-M   'P 1'
#
loop_
_entity.id
_entity.type
_entity.pdbx_description
1 polymer ?
#
loop_
_entity_poly.entity_id
_entity_poly.type
_entity_poly.pdbx_seq_one_letter_code
_entity_poly.pdbx_strand_id
1 'polypeptide(L)'
;MNEFIRLDAADNVVTVTRSMEAGTAIEAVRTSSMVPRGHKVATAAIARGEAVRKYAQIIGFAASDIAAGDHVHTHNLEFRNVEASYEFSTDLRPVSMVPEASRDSFMGYRRANGSVGTRNYIAVLTSVNCSATAARMIASA
;
A
#
# COMPACT_ATOMS: atom_id res chain seq x y z
N MET A 1 -13.52 -15.32 3.53
CA MET A 1 -12.38 -14.37 3.68
C MET A 1 -11.21 -15.01 2.93
N ASN A 2 -10.54 -14.30 2.01
CA ASN A 2 -9.43 -14.90 1.26
C ASN A 2 -8.28 -15.26 2.20
N GLU A 3 -7.72 -16.46 2.06
CA GLU A 3 -6.70 -17.02 2.94
C GLU A 3 -5.30 -16.46 2.68
N PHE A 4 -5.12 -15.87 1.50
CA PHE A 4 -3.93 -15.17 1.07
C PHE A 4 -4.31 -14.03 0.12
N ILE A 5 -3.37 -13.10 -0.10
CA ILE A 5 -3.51 -11.96 -0.99
C ILE A 5 -2.27 -11.89 -1.88
N ARG A 6 -2.52 -11.89 -3.20
CA ARG A 6 -1.60 -11.44 -4.24
C ARG A 6 -1.93 -10.00 -4.58
N LEU A 7 -0.93 -9.11 -4.55
CA LEU A 7 -1.14 -7.68 -4.77
C LEU A 7 -0.97 -7.31 -6.25
N ASP A 8 -0.04 -7.96 -6.93
CA ASP A 8 0.15 -7.84 -8.38
C ASP A 8 0.45 -9.20 -9.02
N ALA A 9 0.11 -9.35 -10.30
CA ALA A 9 0.39 -10.56 -11.07
C ALA A 9 1.90 -10.80 -11.25
N ALA A 10 2.72 -9.74 -11.22
CA ALA A 10 4.18 -9.81 -11.29
C ALA A 10 4.86 -10.24 -9.97
N ASP A 11 4.10 -10.36 -8.88
CA ASP A 11 4.65 -10.81 -7.60
C ASP A 11 5.06 -12.28 -7.69
N ASN A 12 6.16 -12.68 -7.03
CA ASN A 12 6.55 -14.08 -6.88
C ASN A 12 6.32 -14.61 -5.45
N VAL A 13 5.63 -13.82 -4.62
CA VAL A 13 5.19 -14.18 -3.28
C VAL A 13 3.75 -13.71 -3.06
N VAL A 14 3.03 -14.39 -2.16
CA VAL A 14 1.74 -13.92 -1.63
C VAL A 14 1.84 -13.65 -0.14
N THR A 15 0.92 -12.86 0.42
CA THR A 15 0.81 -12.65 1.88
C THR A 15 -0.36 -13.43 2.44
N VAL A 16 -0.15 -14.24 3.48
CA VAL A 16 -1.23 -15.03 4.10
C VAL A 16 -2.04 -14.18 5.09
N THR A 17 -3.37 -14.31 5.10
CA THR A 17 -4.28 -13.50 5.94
C THR A 17 -4.64 -14.18 7.26
N ARG A 18 -4.32 -15.47 7.38
CA ARG A 18 -4.37 -16.31 8.60
C ARG A 18 -3.13 -17.21 8.62
N SER A 19 -2.85 -17.86 9.74
CA SER A 19 -1.78 -18.86 9.79
C SER A 19 -2.11 -20.05 8.89
N MET A 20 -1.13 -20.52 8.12
CA MET A 20 -1.22 -21.67 7.22
C MET A 20 -0.39 -22.81 7.80
N GLU A 21 -0.95 -24.02 7.88
CA GLU A 21 -0.18 -25.22 8.21
C GLU A 21 0.63 -25.70 7.01
N ALA A 22 1.62 -26.57 7.23
CA ALA A 22 2.32 -27.24 6.15
C ALA A 22 1.35 -28.04 5.26
N GLY A 23 1.61 -28.07 3.95
CA GLY A 23 0.78 -28.73 2.96
C GLY A 23 -0.48 -27.98 2.55
N THR A 24 -0.75 -26.79 3.11
CA THR A 24 -1.90 -25.96 2.71
C THR A 24 -1.72 -25.47 1.27
N ALA A 25 -2.75 -25.58 0.45
CA ALA A 25 -2.70 -25.14 -0.94
C ALA A 25 -2.77 -23.61 -1.05
N ILE A 26 -1.87 -23.04 -1.85
CA ILE A 26 -1.82 -21.62 -2.21
C ILE A 26 -1.59 -21.55 -3.72
N GLU A 27 -2.61 -21.14 -4.47
CA GLU A 27 -2.58 -21.14 -5.94
C GLU A 27 -2.16 -22.52 -6.50
N ALA A 28 -1.04 -22.60 -7.23
CA ALA A 28 -0.49 -23.84 -7.79
C ALA A 28 0.55 -24.52 -6.87
N VAL A 29 0.80 -23.99 -5.67
CA VAL A 29 1.83 -24.50 -4.74
C VAL A 29 1.20 -24.96 -3.42
N ARG A 30 2.01 -25.60 -2.58
CA ARG A 30 1.63 -25.97 -1.20
C ARG A 30 2.70 -25.48 -0.24
N THR A 31 2.28 -24.98 0.93
CA THR A 31 3.22 -24.53 1.97
C THR A 31 4.15 -25.66 2.41
N SER A 32 5.44 -25.39 2.51
CA SER A 32 6.42 -26.39 2.98
C SER A 32 6.46 -26.53 4.51
N SER A 33 6.02 -25.50 5.22
CA SER A 33 6.04 -25.37 6.67
C SER A 33 4.87 -24.52 7.16
N MET A 34 4.70 -24.39 8.48
CA MET A 34 3.73 -23.46 9.05
C MET A 34 4.15 -22.02 8.76
N VAL A 35 3.21 -21.22 8.23
CA VAL A 35 3.44 -19.81 7.87
C VAL A 35 2.51 -18.92 8.71
N PRO A 36 3.05 -18.03 9.57
CA PRO A 36 2.24 -17.15 10.40
C PRO A 36 1.40 -16.16 9.59
N ARG A 37 0.26 -15.73 10.15
CA ARG A 37 -0.55 -14.64 9.58
C ARG A 37 0.30 -13.40 9.27
N GLY A 38 0.13 -12.83 8.08
CA GLY A 38 0.84 -11.64 7.60
C GLY A 38 2.21 -11.92 6.98
N HIS A 39 2.69 -13.16 7.02
CA HIS A 39 3.95 -13.55 6.42
C HIS A 39 3.79 -13.92 4.94
N LYS A 40 4.92 -14.12 4.26
CA LYS A 40 4.97 -14.34 2.80
C LYS A 40 5.19 -15.81 2.47
N VAL A 41 4.58 -16.28 1.39
CA VAL A 41 4.84 -17.59 0.79
C VAL A 41 5.30 -17.42 -0.64
N ALA A 42 6.39 -18.08 -1.03
CA ALA A 42 6.86 -18.09 -2.40
C ALA A 42 5.90 -18.88 -3.29
N THR A 43 5.50 -18.33 -4.44
CA THR A 43 4.60 -19.02 -5.40
C THR A 43 5.34 -19.63 -6.58
N ALA A 44 6.66 -19.45 -6.63
CA ALA A 44 7.59 -20.10 -7.55
C ALA A 44 8.91 -20.32 -6.80
N ALA A 45 9.80 -21.15 -7.35
CA ALA A 45 11.17 -21.21 -6.85
C ALA A 45 11.87 -19.87 -7.14
N ILE A 46 12.68 -19.39 -6.19
CA ILE A 46 13.46 -18.16 -6.29
C ILE A 46 14.89 -18.54 -5.91
N ALA A 47 15.80 -18.53 -6.89
CA ALA A 47 17.19 -18.91 -6.64
C ALA A 47 17.91 -17.85 -5.80
N ARG A 48 18.97 -18.25 -5.11
CA ARG A 48 19.79 -17.34 -4.31
C ARG A 48 20.23 -16.13 -5.14
N GLY A 49 19.99 -14.94 -4.60
CA GLY A 49 20.32 -13.67 -5.23
C GLY A 49 19.30 -13.17 -6.24
N GLU A 50 18.26 -13.95 -6.58
CA GLU A 50 17.14 -13.46 -7.38
C GLU A 50 16.23 -12.53 -6.58
N ALA A 51 15.52 -11.67 -7.30
CA ALA A 51 14.64 -10.69 -6.72
C ALA A 51 13.36 -11.31 -6.16
N VAL A 52 13.03 -10.97 -4.92
CA VAL A 52 11.70 -11.21 -4.36
C VAL A 52 10.84 -9.99 -4.67
N ARG A 53 9.70 -10.22 -5.33
CA ARG A 53 8.78 -9.18 -5.81
C ARG A 53 7.46 -9.20 -5.05
N LYS A 54 7.08 -8.04 -4.53
CA LYS A 54 5.77 -7.76 -3.92
C LYS A 54 5.34 -6.35 -4.31
N TYR A 55 4.06 -6.12 -4.58
CA TYR A 55 3.54 -4.86 -5.13
C TYR A 55 4.12 -4.53 -6.52
N ALA A 56 4.48 -5.55 -7.32
CA ALA A 56 5.27 -5.46 -8.55
C ALA A 56 6.71 -4.90 -8.36
N GLN A 57 7.13 -4.61 -7.12
CA GLN A 57 8.42 -4.01 -6.81
C GLN A 57 9.37 -5.04 -6.20
N ILE A 58 10.67 -4.88 -6.43
CA ILE A 58 11.70 -5.67 -5.75
C ILE A 58 11.74 -5.21 -4.29
N ILE A 59 11.44 -6.12 -3.36
CA ILE A 59 11.47 -5.84 -1.91
C ILE A 59 12.74 -6.36 -1.22
N GLY A 60 13.59 -7.06 -1.97
CA GLY A 60 14.82 -7.66 -1.51
C GLY A 60 15.23 -8.82 -2.43
N PHE A 61 16.26 -9.54 -2.02
CA PHE A 61 16.82 -10.65 -2.77
C PHE A 61 16.85 -11.90 -1.89
N ALA A 62 16.73 -13.06 -2.52
CA ALA A 62 16.82 -14.33 -1.80
C ALA A 62 18.24 -14.53 -1.23
N ALA A 63 18.36 -14.69 0.09
CA ALA A 63 19.65 -14.91 0.76
C ALA A 63 20.17 -16.34 0.55
N SER A 64 19.24 -17.27 0.31
CA SER A 64 19.44 -18.68 -0.07
C SER A 64 18.48 -19.04 -1.21
N ASP A 65 18.57 -20.25 -1.75
CA ASP A 65 17.49 -20.76 -2.60
C ASP A 65 16.20 -20.85 -1.77
N ILE A 66 15.07 -20.46 -2.37
CA ILE A 66 13.73 -20.49 -1.79
C ILE A 66 12.87 -21.36 -2.71
N ALA A 67 12.36 -22.48 -2.20
CA ALA A 67 11.48 -23.34 -2.97
C ALA A 67 10.07 -22.75 -3.05
N ALA A 68 9.33 -23.15 -4.08
CA ALA A 68 7.91 -22.84 -4.17
C ALA A 68 7.17 -23.40 -2.93
N GLY A 69 6.38 -22.57 -2.26
CA GLY A 69 5.71 -22.91 -1.01
C GLY A 69 6.46 -22.54 0.26
N ASP A 70 7.70 -22.08 0.17
CA ASP A 70 8.48 -21.71 1.35
C ASP A 70 8.01 -20.41 1.99
N HIS A 71 8.19 -20.36 3.31
CA HIS A 71 8.01 -19.17 4.10
C HIS A 71 9.12 -18.15 3.80
N VAL A 72 8.76 -16.98 3.24
CA VAL A 72 9.71 -15.91 2.92
C VAL A 72 9.73 -14.85 4.02
N HIS A 73 10.85 -14.74 4.73
CA HIS A 73 11.04 -13.79 5.83
C HIS A 73 12.51 -13.40 6.00
N THR A 74 12.86 -12.67 7.05
CA THR A 74 14.22 -12.14 7.30
C THR A 74 15.32 -13.19 7.38
N HIS A 75 14.99 -14.48 7.53
CA HIS A 75 15.98 -15.56 7.55
C HIS A 75 16.44 -15.99 6.14
N ASN A 76 15.65 -15.75 5.09
CA ASN A 76 15.94 -16.13 3.71
C ASN A 76 15.74 -14.99 2.70
N LEU A 77 15.36 -13.79 3.16
CA LEU A 77 15.27 -12.56 2.39
C LEU A 77 16.24 -11.54 2.97
N GLU A 78 17.07 -10.95 2.12
CA GLU A 78 18.00 -9.89 2.51
C GLU A 78 17.82 -8.63 1.66
N PHE A 79 18.09 -7.49 2.28
CA PHE A 79 18.23 -6.23 1.57
C PHE A 79 19.65 -6.13 1.03
N ARG A 80 19.80 -5.79 -0.25
CA ARG A 80 21.10 -5.49 -0.85
C ARG A 80 21.09 -4.07 -1.37
N ASN A 81 22.19 -3.37 -1.17
CA ASN A 81 22.41 -2.12 -1.86
C ASN A 81 22.70 -2.47 -3.33
N VAL A 82 21.74 -2.18 -4.20
CA VAL A 82 21.89 -2.33 -5.65
C VAL A 82 22.16 -0.94 -6.23
N GLU A 83 23.26 -0.79 -6.95
CA GLU A 83 23.43 0.39 -7.81
C GLU A 83 22.35 0.33 -8.89
N ALA A 84 21.33 1.16 -8.74
CA ALA A 84 20.33 1.39 -9.75
C ALA A 84 20.40 2.87 -10.14
N SER A 85 20.42 3.17 -11.43
CA SER A 85 20.20 4.52 -11.91
C SER A 85 18.83 5.00 -11.43
N TYR A 86 18.77 6.20 -10.86
CA TYR A 86 17.49 6.77 -10.46
C TYR A 86 16.66 7.07 -11.71
N GLU A 87 15.52 6.39 -11.82
CA GLU A 87 14.56 6.59 -12.89
C GLU A 87 13.19 6.90 -12.28
N PHE A 88 12.54 7.95 -12.76
CA PHE A 88 11.25 8.40 -12.24
C PHE A 88 10.10 7.86 -13.10
N SER A 89 9.10 7.27 -12.45
CA SER A 89 7.82 6.89 -13.08
C SER A 89 7.94 5.88 -14.24
N THR A 90 8.75 4.83 -14.08
CA THR A 90 9.00 3.84 -15.13
C THR A 90 7.96 2.72 -15.25
N ASP A 91 7.12 2.50 -14.23
CA ASP A 91 5.95 1.59 -14.27
C ASP A 91 4.63 2.37 -14.30
N LEU A 92 4.56 3.40 -15.15
CA LEU A 92 3.33 4.16 -15.38
C LEU A 92 2.30 3.29 -16.10
N ARG A 93 1.19 3.00 -15.41
CA ARG A 93 0.02 2.35 -15.99
C ARG A 93 -1.07 3.39 -16.18
N PRO A 94 -1.37 3.82 -17.42
CA PRO A 94 -2.42 4.81 -17.67
C PRO A 94 -3.75 4.34 -17.09
N VAL A 95 -4.32 5.15 -16.20
CA VAL A 95 -5.64 4.88 -15.65
C VAL A 95 -6.69 5.45 -16.59
N SER A 96 -7.75 4.68 -16.82
CA SER A 96 -8.93 5.20 -17.51
C SER A 96 -9.69 6.09 -16.54
N MET A 97 -9.80 7.37 -16.88
CA MET A 97 -10.56 8.32 -16.07
C MET A 97 -12.04 7.92 -16.08
N VAL A 98 -12.69 8.02 -14.92
CA VAL A 98 -14.14 7.80 -14.82
C VAL A 98 -14.85 8.80 -15.75
N PRO A 99 -15.71 8.32 -16.68
CA PRO A 99 -16.49 9.19 -17.55
C PRO A 99 -17.25 10.25 -16.75
N GLU A 100 -17.36 11.46 -17.28
CA GLU A 100 -17.95 12.58 -16.53
C GLU A 100 -19.37 12.29 -16.03
N ALA A 101 -20.17 11.59 -16.83
CA ALA A 101 -21.53 11.18 -16.48
C ALA A 101 -21.62 10.19 -15.30
N SER A 102 -20.52 9.51 -14.95
CA SER A 102 -20.46 8.54 -13.86
C SER A 102 -19.54 8.98 -12.71
N ARG A 103 -19.12 10.25 -12.70
CA ARG A 103 -18.38 10.82 -11.56
C ARG A 103 -19.35 11.09 -10.41
N ASP A 104 -18.96 10.64 -9.22
CA ASP A 104 -19.67 10.98 -8.01
C ASP A 104 -19.67 12.50 -7.78
N SER A 105 -20.76 12.99 -7.18
CA SER A 105 -20.90 14.37 -6.77
C SER A 105 -21.25 14.44 -5.29
N PHE A 106 -20.99 15.59 -4.68
CA PHE A 106 -21.38 15.85 -3.30
C PHE A 106 -21.91 17.28 -3.17
N MET A 107 -22.76 17.49 -2.17
CA MET A 107 -23.28 18.83 -1.86
C MET A 107 -22.19 19.65 -1.16
N GLY A 108 -21.55 20.55 -1.91
CA GLY A 108 -20.47 21.40 -1.44
C GLY A 108 -20.79 22.90 -1.45
N TYR A 109 -19.99 23.67 -0.72
CA TYR A 109 -20.09 25.13 -0.64
C TYR A 109 -19.22 25.78 -1.72
N ARG A 110 -19.82 26.14 -2.86
CA ARG A 110 -19.12 26.81 -3.98
C ARG A 110 -18.65 28.20 -3.57
N ARG A 111 -17.40 28.55 -3.89
CA ARG A 111 -16.80 29.85 -3.66
C ARG A 111 -16.68 30.64 -4.96
N ALA A 112 -16.59 31.96 -4.86
CA ALA A 112 -16.47 32.84 -6.03
C ALA A 112 -15.21 32.58 -6.89
N ASN A 113 -14.14 32.04 -6.29
CA ASN A 113 -12.91 31.66 -6.99
C ASN A 113 -12.97 30.25 -7.62
N GLY A 114 -14.13 29.60 -7.63
CA GLY A 114 -14.32 28.28 -8.23
C GLY A 114 -13.98 27.09 -7.32
N SER A 115 -13.37 27.30 -6.15
CA SER A 115 -13.15 26.21 -5.20
C SER A 115 -14.45 25.79 -4.50
N VAL A 116 -14.47 24.56 -3.98
CA VAL A 116 -15.63 23.98 -3.30
C VAL A 116 -15.21 23.49 -1.92
N GLY A 117 -15.85 24.02 -0.87
CA GLY A 117 -15.62 23.60 0.51
C GLY A 117 -16.54 22.46 0.93
N THR A 118 -16.05 21.56 1.79
CA THR A 118 -16.85 20.49 2.41
C THR A 118 -17.57 20.93 3.69
N ARG A 119 -17.22 22.11 4.21
CA ARG A 119 -17.83 22.74 5.40
C ARG A 119 -17.94 24.25 5.20
N ASN A 120 -18.89 24.87 5.88
CA ASN A 120 -19.08 26.32 5.85
C ASN A 120 -18.76 26.94 7.21
N TYR A 121 -17.48 27.20 7.43
CA TYR A 121 -17.00 27.83 8.66
C TYR A 121 -17.05 29.35 8.56
N ILE A 122 -17.39 29.98 9.68
CA ILE A 122 -17.12 31.40 9.93
C ILE A 122 -15.81 31.46 10.72
N ALA A 123 -14.79 32.13 10.18
CA ALA A 123 -13.50 32.30 10.85
C ALA A 123 -13.47 33.65 11.57
N VAL A 124 -13.27 33.62 12.89
CA VAL A 124 -13.00 34.82 13.71
C VAL A 124 -11.49 34.94 13.86
N LEU A 125 -10.90 35.94 13.21
CA LEU A 125 -9.45 36.12 13.12
C LEU A 125 -9.02 37.42 13.80
N THR A 126 -7.87 37.39 14.46
CA THR A 126 -7.29 38.54 15.16
C THR A 126 -6.03 39.01 14.48
N SER A 127 -5.90 40.30 14.20
CA SER A 127 -4.67 40.90 13.66
C SER A 127 -3.61 41.18 14.74
N VAL A 128 -4.04 41.32 16.01
CA VAL A 128 -3.17 41.61 17.15
C VAL A 128 -3.57 40.81 18.38
N ASN A 129 -2.60 40.51 19.24
CA ASN A 129 -2.81 39.64 20.41
C ASN A 129 -3.86 40.17 21.39
N CYS A 130 -3.96 41.50 21.55
CA CYS A 130 -4.92 42.13 22.46
C CYS A 130 -6.39 41.80 22.13
N SER A 131 -6.70 41.39 20.89
CA SER A 131 -8.05 41.02 20.45
C SER A 131 -8.38 39.53 20.62
N ALA A 132 -7.42 38.71 21.08
CA ALA A 132 -7.58 37.25 21.20
C ALA A 132 -8.71 36.84 22.17
N THR A 133 -8.83 37.52 23.31
CA THR A 133 -9.87 37.21 24.31
C THR A 133 -11.27 37.44 23.74
N ALA A 134 -11.49 38.58 23.06
CA ALA A 134 -12.78 38.89 22.44
C ALA A 134 -13.13 37.89 21.32
N ALA A 135 -12.17 37.54 20.47
CA ALA A 135 -12.38 36.57 19.40
C ALA A 135 -12.80 35.19 19.94
N ARG A 136 -12.20 34.74 21.05
CA ARG A 136 -12.59 33.48 21.72
C ARG A 136 -14.03 33.53 22.24
N MET A 137 -14.42 34.63 22.89
CA MET A 137 -15.79 34.80 23.39
C MET A 137 -16.82 34.78 22.25
N ILE A 138 -16.53 35.44 21.12
CA ILE A 138 -17.40 35.44 19.93
C ILE A 138 -17.52 34.02 19.35
N ALA A 139 -16.41 33.29 19.26
CA ALA A 139 -16.42 31.93 18.70
C ALA A 139 -17.12 30.89 19.61
N SER A 140 -17.26 31.18 20.90
CA SER A 140 -17.93 30.30 21.88
C SER A 140 -19.40 30.64 22.14
N ALA A 141 -19.92 31.72 21.56
CA ALA A 141 -21.32 32.14 21.68
C ALA A 141 -22.22 31.32 20.76
#